data_AF-A0A937Y9M9-F1
#
_entry.id   AF-A0A937Y9M9-F1
#
_cell.length_a   1.000
_cell.length_b   1.000
_cell.length_c   1.000
_cell.angle_alpha   90.00
_cell.angle_beta   90.00
_cell.angle_gamma   90.00
#
_symmetry.space_group_name_H-M   'P 1'
#
loop_
_entity.id
_entity.type
_entity.pdbx_description
1 polymer ?
#
loop_
_entity_poly.entity_id
_entity_poly.type
_entity_poly.pdbx_seq_one_letter_code
_entity_poly.pdbx_strand_id
1 'polypeptide(L)'
;MSSSRSTTARRSRWMSIVARDGCLWGYKGTLGKLSYDIGAIYYTYPGSTGVKIDNKEVYFGIGAGPVTAKLFYSTDDYFSTQALFRAANNGKSGGSTKGTTYLDLAATHDLGSGWGVNAHVGFLSLKNGTANGLSGNSVTDYKVGVTKDISGWVLGLSYLTTSKKGFFTTGALNDVTKTAGDARALVSLAKTF
;
A
#
# COMPACT_ATOMS: atom_id res chain seq x y z
N MET A 1 28.61 24.21 18.50
CA MET A 1 27.33 23.85 17.85
C MET A 1 27.20 24.65 16.56
N SER A 2 27.39 24.02 15.40
CA SER A 2 26.84 24.43 14.09
C SER A 2 27.38 23.43 13.07
N SER A 3 26.53 22.49 12.66
CA SER A 3 26.86 21.46 11.68
C SER A 3 26.80 22.06 10.27
N SER A 4 27.93 22.03 9.56
CA SER A 4 28.01 22.43 8.16
C SER A 4 28.06 21.20 7.24
N ARG A 5 27.43 21.39 6.08
CA ARG A 5 27.05 20.46 5.02
C ARG A 5 28.17 19.54 4.50
N SER A 6 27.78 18.31 4.14
CA SER A 6 28.51 17.42 3.24
C SER A 6 27.67 17.12 2.00
N THR A 7 27.98 17.87 0.95
CA THR A 7 28.23 17.47 -0.45
C THR A 7 27.51 16.26 -1.05
N THR A 8 26.64 16.58 -2.01
CA THR A 8 26.35 15.93 -3.30
C THR A 8 26.96 14.54 -3.55
N ALA A 9 26.12 13.50 -3.51
CA ALA A 9 26.36 12.25 -4.22
C ALA A 9 25.45 12.20 -5.46
N ARG A 10 26.02 12.54 -6.62
CA ARG A 10 25.47 12.14 -7.93
C ARG A 10 25.46 10.61 -7.98
N ARG A 11 24.27 9.99 -8.00
CA ARG A 11 24.13 8.58 -8.41
C ARG A 11 22.91 8.39 -9.31
N SER A 12 23.24 8.10 -10.57
CA SER A 12 22.60 7.15 -11.49
C SER A 12 21.08 7.07 -11.50
N ARG A 13 20.51 7.43 -12.66
CA ARG A 13 19.15 7.11 -13.11
C ARG A 13 18.82 5.64 -12.87
N TRP A 14 18.19 5.38 -11.75
CA TRP A 14 17.28 4.27 -11.54
C TRP A 14 16.10 4.88 -10.80
N MET A 15 14.92 4.73 -11.37
CA MET A 15 13.66 5.27 -10.83
C MET A 15 13.41 4.65 -9.45
N SER A 16 13.97 5.27 -8.42
CA SER A 16 13.72 4.94 -7.03
C SER A 16 12.52 5.78 -6.62
N ILE A 17 11.32 5.22 -6.76
CA ILE A 17 10.19 5.64 -5.94
C ILE A 17 10.56 5.26 -4.51
N VAL A 18 11.30 6.14 -3.83
CA VAL A 18 11.47 6.06 -2.38
C VAL A 18 10.21 6.67 -1.79
N ALA A 19 9.18 5.85 -1.58
CA ALA A 19 8.14 6.21 -0.63
C ALA A 19 8.81 6.36 0.73
N ARG A 20 8.63 7.50 1.39
CA ARG A 20 8.97 7.65 2.80
C ARG A 20 7.69 7.44 3.59
N ASP A 21 7.59 6.30 4.26
CA ASP A 21 6.46 5.98 5.11
C ASP A 21 6.62 6.73 6.44
N GLY A 22 5.77 7.73 6.67
CA GLY A 22 5.69 8.42 7.95
C GLY A 22 4.43 7.98 8.68
N CYS A 23 4.56 7.06 9.65
CA CYS A 23 3.51 6.90 10.66
C CYS A 23 3.53 8.17 11.53
N LEU A 24 2.47 8.98 11.44
CA LEU A 24 2.39 10.24 12.18
C LEU A 24 2.02 10.01 13.64
N TRP A 25 1.17 9.00 13.89
CA TRP A 25 0.71 8.61 15.22
C TRP A 25 0.03 7.24 15.17
N GLY A 26 0.14 6.45 16.23
CA GLY A 26 -0.62 5.22 16.38
C GLY A 26 -0.63 4.70 17.82
N TYR A 27 -1.65 3.92 18.14
CA TYR A 27 -1.81 3.25 19.43
C TYR A 27 -2.24 1.81 19.21
N LYS A 28 -1.56 0.90 19.90
CA LYS A 28 -1.84 -0.54 19.86
C LYS A 28 -2.00 -1.06 21.26
N GLY A 29 -2.90 -2.01 21.43
CA GLY A 29 -3.11 -2.66 22.71
C GLY A 29 -3.81 -4.00 22.56
N THR A 30 -4.01 -4.64 23.70
CA THR A 30 -4.68 -5.94 23.80
C THR A 30 -5.75 -5.89 24.88
N LEU A 31 -6.90 -6.49 24.60
CA LEU A 31 -7.97 -6.75 25.54
C LEU A 31 -8.20 -8.27 25.59
N GLY A 32 -7.54 -8.93 26.54
CA GLY A 32 -7.53 -10.39 26.62
C GLY A 32 -6.91 -11.00 25.36
N LYS A 33 -7.69 -11.80 24.63
CA LYS A 33 -7.25 -12.46 23.37
C LYS A 33 -7.41 -11.58 22.12
N LEU A 34 -8.04 -10.43 22.25
CA LEU A 34 -8.23 -9.47 21.16
C LEU A 34 -7.10 -8.43 21.18
N SER A 35 -6.58 -8.09 20.02
CA SER A 35 -5.68 -6.96 19.79
C SER A 35 -6.42 -5.88 19.03
N TYR A 36 -6.01 -4.63 19.23
CA TYR A 36 -6.49 -3.49 18.47
C TYR A 36 -5.32 -2.56 18.10
N ASP A 37 -5.47 -1.86 16.99
CA ASP A 37 -4.46 -1.00 16.38
C ASP A 37 -5.15 0.17 15.69
N ILE A 38 -4.95 1.39 16.17
CA ILE A 38 -5.46 2.61 15.54
C ILE A 38 -4.28 3.50 15.17
N GLY A 39 -4.34 4.15 14.02
CA GLY A 39 -3.26 5.06 13.64
C GLY A 39 -3.58 5.94 12.45
N ALA A 40 -2.60 6.80 12.13
CA ALA A 40 -2.61 7.69 10.99
C ALA A 40 -1.30 7.54 10.21
N ILE A 41 -1.43 7.41 8.90
CA ILE A 41 -0.31 7.21 7.98
C ILE A 41 -0.31 8.34 6.96
N TYR A 42 0.89 8.87 6.70
CA TYR A 42 1.13 9.78 5.60
C TYR A 42 2.16 9.19 4.64
N TYR A 43 1.76 9.03 3.39
CA TYR A 43 2.62 8.62 2.30
C TYR A 43 2.99 9.84 1.47
N THR A 44 4.27 10.01 1.18
CA THR A 44 4.75 11.06 0.29
C THR A 44 5.69 10.48 -0.77
N TYR A 45 5.49 10.93 -2.01
CA TYR A 45 6.28 10.52 -3.17
C TYR A 45 7.07 11.73 -3.70
N PRO A 46 8.22 12.05 -3.08
CA PRO A 46 8.99 13.26 -3.42
C PRO A 46 9.57 13.24 -4.84
N GLY A 47 9.66 12.05 -5.47
CA GLY A 47 10.09 11.89 -6.86
C GLY A 47 8.96 12.00 -7.90
N SER A 48 7.74 12.35 -7.51
CA SER A 48 6.63 12.51 -8.45
C SER A 48 6.83 13.75 -9.34
N THR A 49 6.66 13.56 -10.65
CA THR A 49 6.81 14.64 -11.65
C THR A 49 5.44 15.11 -12.14
N GLY A 50 5.23 16.42 -12.20
CA GLY A 50 3.96 17.03 -12.64
C GLY A 50 2.98 17.23 -11.49
N VAL A 51 2.33 16.15 -11.03
CA VAL A 51 1.44 16.17 -9.86
C VAL A 51 2.20 15.62 -8.66
N LYS A 52 2.26 16.40 -7.57
CA LYS A 52 2.77 15.91 -6.30
C LYS A 52 1.83 14.83 -5.77
N ILE A 53 2.34 13.62 -5.58
CA ILE A 53 1.55 12.49 -5.08
C ILE A 53 1.79 12.33 -3.57
N ASP A 54 0.72 12.41 -2.81
CA ASP A 54 0.69 12.03 -1.40
C ASP A 54 -0.65 11.37 -1.02
N ASN A 55 -0.68 10.68 0.13
CA ASN A 55 -1.88 10.04 0.64
C ASN A 55 -1.91 10.15 2.17
N LYS A 56 -3.07 10.51 2.72
CA LYS A 56 -3.30 10.65 4.17
C LYS A 56 -4.41 9.72 4.58
N GLU A 57 -4.12 8.80 5.49
CA GLU A 57 -5.07 7.79 5.91
C GLU A 57 -5.10 7.70 7.42
N VAL A 58 -6.29 7.45 7.95
CA VAL A 58 -6.45 6.91 9.29
C VAL A 58 -6.88 5.46 9.16
N TYR A 59 -6.53 4.65 10.14
CA TYR A 59 -6.92 3.25 10.14
C TYR A 59 -7.31 2.78 11.54
N PHE A 60 -8.19 1.79 11.58
CA PHE A 60 -8.51 1.03 12.77
C PHE A 60 -8.43 -0.45 12.44
N GLY A 61 -7.84 -1.22 13.34
CA GLY A 61 -7.61 -2.63 13.18
C GLY A 61 -7.90 -3.41 14.45
N ILE A 62 -8.29 -4.65 14.24
CA ILE A 62 -8.52 -5.65 15.28
C ILE A 62 -7.83 -6.95 14.89
N GLY A 63 -7.50 -7.78 15.86
CA GLY A 63 -6.91 -9.09 15.59
C GLY A 63 -7.17 -10.09 16.71
N ALA A 64 -7.37 -11.34 16.35
CA ALA A 64 -7.60 -12.43 17.29
C ALA A 64 -6.85 -13.67 16.81
N GLY A 65 -5.88 -14.14 17.58
CA GLY A 65 -5.02 -15.26 17.18
C GLY A 65 -4.33 -15.00 15.84
N PRO A 66 -4.46 -15.89 14.84
CA PRO A 66 -3.76 -15.76 13.57
C PRO A 66 -4.37 -14.71 12.63
N VAL A 67 -5.57 -14.19 12.92
CA VAL A 67 -6.31 -13.32 12.00
C VAL A 67 -6.32 -11.86 12.43
N THR A 68 -6.28 -10.97 11.45
CA THR A 68 -6.40 -9.52 11.64
C THR A 68 -7.35 -8.93 10.61
N ALA A 69 -8.06 -7.88 11.00
CA ALA A 69 -8.84 -7.04 10.10
C ALA A 69 -8.41 -5.58 10.30
N LYS A 70 -8.13 -4.84 9.23
CA LYS A 70 -7.81 -3.40 9.29
C LYS A 70 -8.63 -2.64 8.27
N LEU A 71 -9.31 -1.58 8.71
CA LEU A 71 -10.02 -0.65 7.86
C LEU A 71 -9.25 0.66 7.79
N PHE A 72 -8.89 1.05 6.58
CA PHE A 72 -8.24 2.32 6.27
C PHE A 72 -9.25 3.27 5.64
N TYR A 73 -9.13 4.55 5.96
CA TYR A 73 -9.96 5.62 5.45
C TYR A 73 -9.07 6.79 5.02
N SER A 74 -9.16 7.17 3.76
CA SER A 74 -8.40 8.30 3.22
C SER A 74 -9.05 9.61 3.64
N THR A 75 -8.32 10.41 4.39
CA THR A 75 -8.79 11.70 4.93
C THR A 75 -8.67 12.85 3.92
N ASP A 76 -8.02 12.57 2.80
CA ASP A 76 -7.79 13.46 1.65
C ASP A 76 -7.98 12.68 0.34
N ASP A 77 -7.77 13.33 -0.81
CA ASP A 77 -7.81 12.65 -2.11
C ASP A 77 -6.80 11.49 -2.16
N TYR A 78 -7.33 10.26 -2.32
CA TYR A 78 -6.56 9.02 -2.26
C TYR A 78 -5.42 9.03 -3.27
N PHE A 79 -4.17 9.03 -2.82
CA PHE A 79 -2.96 9.16 -3.65
C PHE A 79 -3.03 10.30 -4.68
N SER A 80 -3.65 11.42 -4.33
CA SER A 80 -3.86 12.56 -5.22
C SER A 80 -4.54 12.18 -6.56
N THR A 81 -5.30 11.08 -6.58
CA THR A 81 -5.91 10.50 -7.80
C THR A 81 -6.81 11.48 -8.51
N GLN A 82 -7.57 12.30 -7.78
CA GLN A 82 -8.37 13.38 -8.37
C GLN A 82 -7.50 14.33 -9.21
N ALA A 83 -6.36 14.80 -8.68
CA ALA A 83 -5.47 15.70 -9.39
C ALA A 83 -4.85 15.02 -10.63
N LEU A 84 -4.52 13.73 -10.52
CA LEU A 84 -4.06 12.92 -11.66
C LEU A 84 -5.14 12.83 -12.75
N PHE A 85 -6.40 12.57 -12.39
CA PHE A 85 -7.50 12.53 -13.35
C PHE A 85 -7.76 13.89 -13.99
N ARG A 86 -7.68 14.98 -13.22
CA ARG A 86 -7.80 16.34 -13.78
C ARG A 86 -6.71 16.65 -14.79
N ALA A 87 -5.46 16.27 -14.48
CA ALA A 87 -4.34 16.43 -15.40
C ALA A 87 -4.54 15.61 -16.69
N ALA A 88 -5.11 14.42 -16.57
CA ALA A 88 -5.40 13.53 -17.71
C ALA A 88 -6.62 13.98 -18.56
N ASN A 89 -7.59 14.64 -17.94
CA ASN A 89 -8.91 14.92 -18.54
C ASN A 89 -9.14 16.41 -18.83
N ASN A 90 -8.12 17.13 -19.30
CA ASN A 90 -8.21 18.56 -19.66
C ASN A 90 -8.84 19.43 -18.56
N GLY A 91 -8.47 19.16 -17.30
CA GLY A 91 -8.94 19.89 -16.13
C GLY A 91 -10.27 19.42 -15.53
N LYS A 92 -10.98 18.49 -16.19
CA LYS A 92 -12.25 17.93 -15.69
C LYS A 92 -12.02 16.92 -14.57
N SER A 93 -12.86 16.97 -13.54
CA SER A 93 -12.82 16.09 -12.37
C SER A 93 -14.18 15.46 -12.16
N GLY A 94 -14.20 14.17 -11.83
CA GLY A 94 -15.38 13.46 -11.35
C GLY A 94 -15.73 13.75 -9.89
N GLY A 95 -14.94 14.59 -9.22
CA GLY A 95 -15.09 14.91 -7.81
C GLY A 95 -13.99 14.30 -6.95
N SER A 96 -13.91 14.77 -5.70
CA SER A 96 -12.89 14.33 -4.74
C SER A 96 -13.00 12.83 -4.44
N THR A 97 -11.85 12.20 -4.27
CA THR A 97 -11.66 10.80 -3.90
C THR A 97 -11.47 10.61 -2.38
N LYS A 98 -11.63 11.69 -1.61
CA LYS A 98 -11.60 11.68 -0.14
C LYS A 98 -12.70 10.79 0.45
N GLY A 99 -12.30 9.94 1.38
CA GLY A 99 -13.15 8.92 1.98
C GLY A 99 -13.19 7.62 1.18
N THR A 100 -12.19 7.41 0.32
CA THR A 100 -11.82 6.08 -0.15
C THR A 100 -11.50 5.20 1.05
N THR A 101 -11.93 3.94 0.99
CA THR A 101 -11.69 2.97 2.05
C THR A 101 -10.97 1.75 1.54
N TYR A 102 -10.18 1.13 2.39
CA TYR A 102 -9.53 -0.15 2.12
C TYR A 102 -9.71 -1.07 3.34
N LEU A 103 -10.36 -2.22 3.13
CA LEU A 103 -10.50 -3.25 4.16
C LEU A 103 -9.49 -4.37 3.90
N ASP A 104 -8.56 -4.57 4.82
CA ASP A 104 -7.58 -5.65 4.81
C ASP A 104 -8.01 -6.75 5.78
N LEU A 105 -8.15 -7.97 5.30
CA LEU A 105 -8.29 -9.17 6.12
C LEU A 105 -7.06 -10.03 5.91
N ALA A 106 -6.32 -10.33 6.97
CA ALA A 106 -5.11 -11.13 6.88
C ALA A 106 -5.11 -12.28 7.89
N ALA A 107 -4.42 -13.35 7.54
CA ALA A 107 -4.18 -14.49 8.40
C ALA A 107 -2.70 -14.90 8.31
N THR A 108 -2.07 -15.20 9.43
CA THR A 108 -0.72 -15.77 9.50
C THR A 108 -0.69 -16.92 10.48
N HIS A 109 -0.15 -18.06 10.07
CA HIS A 109 -0.08 -19.24 10.90
C HIS A 109 1.31 -19.87 10.83
N ASP A 110 1.83 -20.23 12.01
CA ASP A 110 3.07 -20.99 12.14
C ASP A 110 2.77 -22.48 11.99
N LEU A 111 3.40 -23.13 11.02
CA LEU A 111 3.26 -24.57 10.77
C LEU A 111 4.26 -25.39 11.60
N GLY A 112 5.16 -24.72 12.34
CA GLY A 112 6.24 -25.33 13.09
C GLY A 112 7.48 -25.61 12.23
N SER A 113 8.57 -26.00 12.90
CA SER A 113 9.86 -26.27 12.25
C SER A 113 10.37 -25.09 11.40
N GLY A 114 10.03 -23.86 11.78
CA GLY A 114 10.37 -22.63 11.06
C GLY A 114 9.55 -22.38 9.80
N TRP A 115 8.55 -23.21 9.47
CA TRP A 115 7.66 -22.95 8.34
C TRP A 115 6.46 -22.11 8.77
N GLY A 116 6.04 -21.18 7.92
CA GLY A 116 4.82 -20.39 8.13
C GLY A 116 4.04 -20.20 6.85
N VAL A 117 2.76 -19.89 7.00
CA VAL A 117 1.88 -19.50 5.90
C VAL A 117 1.23 -18.17 6.23
N ASN A 118 1.02 -17.36 5.20
CA ASN A 118 0.29 -16.11 5.31
C ASN A 118 -0.66 -15.95 4.13
N ALA A 119 -1.80 -15.31 4.38
CA ALA A 119 -2.72 -14.89 3.35
C ALA A 119 -3.30 -13.52 3.72
N HIS A 120 -3.67 -12.74 2.71
CA HIS A 120 -4.60 -11.62 2.91
C HIS A 120 -5.54 -11.46 1.72
N VAL A 121 -6.65 -10.81 1.99
CA VAL A 121 -7.58 -10.29 1.00
C VAL A 121 -7.88 -8.83 1.33
N GLY A 122 -7.64 -7.95 0.37
CA GLY A 122 -7.87 -6.52 0.45
C GLY A 122 -9.09 -6.12 -0.38
N PHE A 123 -9.91 -5.20 0.12
CA PHE A 123 -11.04 -4.61 -0.59
C PHE A 123 -10.92 -3.09 -0.62
N LEU A 124 -10.52 -2.55 -1.76
CA LEU A 124 -10.53 -1.12 -2.03
C LEU A 124 -11.91 -0.68 -2.51
N SER A 125 -12.45 0.38 -1.92
CA SER A 125 -13.60 1.14 -2.41
C SER A 125 -13.16 2.58 -2.68
N LEU A 126 -12.74 2.82 -3.91
CA LEU A 126 -12.32 4.12 -4.43
C LEU A 126 -13.54 5.01 -4.66
N LYS A 127 -13.61 6.11 -3.91
CA LYS A 127 -14.69 7.08 -4.05
C LYS A 127 -14.56 7.83 -5.37
N ASN A 128 -15.68 7.99 -6.08
CA ASN A 128 -15.77 8.72 -7.34
C ASN A 128 -14.85 8.20 -8.46
N GLY A 129 -14.38 6.96 -8.42
CA GLY A 129 -13.54 6.39 -9.49
C GLY A 129 -14.20 6.44 -10.88
N THR A 130 -15.45 5.99 -11.01
CA THR A 130 -16.22 6.01 -12.26
C THR A 130 -16.54 7.42 -12.73
N ALA A 131 -16.90 8.32 -11.82
CA ALA A 131 -17.10 9.73 -12.13
C ALA A 131 -15.80 10.38 -12.67
N ASN A 132 -14.64 9.89 -12.23
CA ASN A 132 -13.32 10.30 -12.70
C ASN A 132 -12.83 9.52 -13.94
N GLY A 133 -13.66 8.66 -14.53
CA GLY A 133 -13.38 7.95 -15.79
C GLY A 133 -12.78 6.55 -15.63
N LEU A 134 -12.72 5.99 -14.42
CA LEU A 134 -12.33 4.58 -14.25
C LEU A 134 -13.48 3.63 -14.59
N SER A 135 -13.12 2.39 -14.96
CA SER A 135 -14.09 1.32 -15.23
C SER A 135 -14.82 0.79 -13.99
N GLY A 136 -14.49 1.25 -12.79
CA GLY A 136 -15.20 0.91 -11.56
C GLY A 136 -14.67 1.64 -10.33
N ASN A 137 -15.33 1.40 -9.20
CA ASN A 137 -15.00 2.02 -7.90
C ASN A 137 -14.37 1.05 -6.91
N SER A 138 -14.19 -0.23 -7.27
CA SER A 138 -13.69 -1.23 -6.32
C SER A 138 -12.63 -2.13 -6.92
N VAL A 139 -11.70 -2.58 -6.08
CA VAL A 139 -10.69 -3.59 -6.39
C VAL A 139 -10.60 -4.53 -5.21
N THR A 140 -10.41 -5.81 -5.52
CA THR A 140 -10.02 -6.80 -4.51
C THR A 140 -8.65 -7.32 -4.85
N ASP A 141 -7.74 -7.35 -3.89
CA ASP A 141 -6.42 -7.94 -4.05
C ASP A 141 -6.22 -9.10 -3.07
N TYR A 142 -5.33 -10.00 -3.45
CA TYR A 142 -5.10 -11.23 -2.72
C TYR A 142 -3.61 -11.50 -2.68
N LYS A 143 -3.17 -12.07 -1.56
CA LYS A 143 -1.86 -12.68 -1.44
C LYS A 143 -1.99 -13.99 -0.70
N VAL A 144 -1.18 -14.95 -1.12
CA VAL A 144 -0.88 -16.14 -0.35
C VAL A 144 0.64 -16.35 -0.37
N GLY A 145 1.20 -16.76 0.74
CA GLY A 145 2.63 -16.94 0.86
C GLY A 145 3.03 -17.99 1.88
N VAL A 146 4.26 -18.45 1.70
CA VAL A 146 4.96 -19.36 2.61
C VAL A 146 6.23 -18.67 3.09
N THR A 147 6.62 -18.97 4.32
CA THR A 147 7.87 -18.50 4.91
C THR A 147 8.66 -19.65 5.49
N LYS A 148 9.99 -19.51 5.48
CA LYS A 148 10.91 -20.44 6.13
C LYS A 148 11.95 -19.66 6.92
N ASP A 149 11.99 -19.88 8.22
CA ASP A 149 13.10 -19.48 9.08
C ASP A 149 14.25 -20.48 8.93
N ILE A 150 15.42 -19.96 8.60
CA ILE A 150 16.69 -20.66 8.54
C ILE A 150 17.67 -19.92 9.43
N SER A 151 17.76 -20.34 10.69
CA SER A 151 18.74 -19.82 11.65
C SER A 151 18.68 -18.29 11.81
N GLY A 152 17.47 -17.73 11.94
CA GLY A 152 17.25 -16.30 12.10
C GLY A 152 17.19 -15.52 10.79
N TRP A 153 17.19 -16.21 9.65
CA TRP A 153 16.87 -15.65 8.35
C TRP A 153 15.51 -16.14 7.89
N VAL A 154 14.57 -15.22 7.68
CA VAL A 154 13.24 -15.56 7.19
C VAL A 154 13.20 -15.34 5.68
N LEU A 155 13.13 -16.46 4.95
CA LEU A 155 12.83 -16.50 3.53
C LEU A 155 11.32 -16.48 3.33
N GLY A 156 10.85 -15.70 2.37
CA GLY A 156 9.43 -15.64 2.01
C GLY A 156 9.23 -15.76 0.51
N LEU A 157 8.23 -16.55 0.12
CA LEU A 157 7.69 -16.57 -1.24
C LEU A 157 6.20 -16.27 -1.16
N SER A 158 5.73 -15.35 -2.00
CA SER A 158 4.32 -15.00 -2.06
C SER A 158 3.84 -14.84 -3.48
N TYR A 159 2.60 -15.24 -3.71
CA TYR A 159 1.86 -14.98 -4.92
C TYR A 159 0.83 -13.90 -4.63
N LEU A 160 0.84 -12.84 -5.43
CA LEU A 160 -0.08 -11.72 -5.35
C LEU A 160 -0.91 -11.66 -6.61
N THR A 161 -2.20 -11.36 -6.49
CA THR A 161 -3.10 -11.16 -7.62
C THR A 161 -4.21 -10.18 -7.24
N THR A 162 -5.04 -9.79 -8.21
CA THR A 162 -6.20 -8.94 -7.97
C THR A 162 -7.37 -9.34 -8.86
N SER A 163 -8.58 -9.03 -8.41
CA SER A 163 -9.81 -9.21 -9.17
C SER A 163 -9.89 -8.34 -10.42
N LYS A 164 -9.09 -7.25 -10.52
CA LYS A 164 -9.10 -6.36 -11.69
C LYS A 164 -7.71 -6.13 -12.26
N LYS A 165 -7.53 -6.54 -13.51
CA LYS A 165 -6.39 -6.14 -14.33
C LYS A 165 -6.64 -4.73 -14.89
N GLY A 166 -5.66 -3.84 -14.75
CA GLY A 166 -5.70 -2.48 -15.29
C GLY A 166 -6.56 -1.47 -14.55
N PHE A 167 -6.86 -1.69 -13.27
CA PHE A 167 -7.64 -0.73 -12.48
C PHE A 167 -6.89 0.60 -12.22
N PHE A 168 -5.56 0.54 -12.14
CA PHE A 168 -4.66 1.68 -12.21
C PHE A 168 -3.61 1.42 -13.31
N THR A 169 -3.16 2.45 -14.03
CA THR A 169 -1.99 2.33 -14.92
C THR A 169 -0.74 2.70 -14.12
N THR A 170 0.28 1.84 -14.10
CA THR A 170 1.53 2.11 -13.34
C THR A 170 2.55 2.94 -14.12
N GLY A 171 2.10 3.66 -15.15
CA GLY A 171 2.93 4.56 -15.96
C GLY A 171 2.33 5.95 -15.94
N ALA A 172 3.19 6.97 -16.10
CA ALA A 172 2.78 8.32 -16.46
C ALA A 172 1.65 8.25 -17.51
N LEU A 173 0.71 9.19 -17.46
CA LEU A 173 -0.57 9.22 -18.19
C LEU A 173 -0.54 8.94 -19.71
N ASN A 174 0.63 8.71 -20.32
CA ASN A 174 0.85 8.37 -21.72
C ASN A 174 1.66 7.08 -21.97
N ASP A 175 2.02 6.31 -20.94
CA ASP A 175 2.82 5.09 -21.05
C ASP A 175 2.04 3.88 -20.49
N VAL A 176 1.21 3.29 -21.36
CA VAL A 176 0.39 2.10 -21.07
C VAL A 176 1.25 0.82 -21.13
N THR A 177 2.46 0.84 -20.58
CA THR A 177 3.38 -0.30 -20.70
C THR A 177 3.29 -1.29 -19.55
N LYS A 178 2.64 -0.95 -18.43
CA LYS A 178 2.39 -1.87 -17.30
C LYS A 178 1.04 -1.62 -16.63
N THR A 179 0.07 -2.49 -16.89
CA THR A 179 -1.20 -2.58 -16.16
C THR A 179 -0.94 -2.89 -14.69
N ALA A 180 -1.52 -2.11 -13.75
CA ALA A 180 -1.60 -2.56 -12.36
C ALA A 180 -2.53 -3.77 -12.31
N GLY A 181 -2.19 -4.76 -11.49
CA GLY A 181 -3.06 -5.90 -11.23
C GLY A 181 -2.72 -7.21 -11.95
N ASP A 182 -1.60 -7.27 -12.65
CA ASP A 182 -1.03 -8.56 -13.04
C ASP A 182 -0.52 -9.32 -11.81
N ALA A 183 -0.65 -10.64 -11.86
CA ALA A 183 -0.18 -11.49 -10.78
C ALA A 183 1.35 -11.42 -10.67
N ARG A 184 1.87 -11.42 -9.44
CA ARG A 184 3.30 -11.28 -9.16
C ARG A 184 3.76 -12.30 -8.15
N ALA A 185 4.94 -12.86 -8.39
CA ALA A 185 5.70 -13.54 -7.36
C ALA A 185 6.57 -12.53 -6.62
N LEU A 186 6.54 -12.56 -5.29
CA LEU A 186 7.40 -11.75 -4.43
C LEU A 186 8.29 -12.68 -3.61
N VAL A 187 9.60 -12.42 -3.68
CA VAL A 187 10.62 -13.07 -2.86
C VAL A 187 11.13 -12.06 -1.85
N SER A 188 11.20 -12.45 -0.59
CA SER A 188 11.68 -11.61 0.50
C SER A 188 12.72 -12.34 1.35
N LEU A 189 13.70 -11.58 1.86
CA LEU A 189 14.66 -12.03 2.86
C LEU A 189 14.69 -11.02 4.01
N ALA A 190 14.47 -11.48 5.23
CA ALA A 190 14.54 -10.68 6.45
C ALA A 190 15.47 -11.34 7.48
N LYS A 191 16.17 -10.53 8.27
CA LYS A 191 16.99 -10.99 9.41
C LYS A 191 16.24 -10.69 10.71
N THR A 192 16.11 -11.70 11.56
CA THR A 192 15.62 -11.51 12.94
C THR A 192 16.81 -11.14 13.84
N PHE A 193 16.58 -10.20 14.77
CA PHE A 193 17.57 -9.71 15.74
C PHE A 193 17.18 -10.16 17.15
#